data_AF-A0A1C6GY47-F1
#
_entry.id   AF-A0A1C6GY47-F1
#
_cell.length_a   1.000
_cell.length_b   1.000
_cell.length_c   1.000
_cell.angle_alpha   90.00
_cell.angle_beta   90.00
_cell.angle_gamma   90.00
#
_symmetry.space_group_name_H-M   'P 1'
#
loop_
_entity.id
_entity.type
_entity.pdbx_description
1 polymer ?
#
loop_
_entity_poly.entity_id
_entity_poly.type
_entity_poly.pdbx_seq_one_letter_code
_entity_poly.pdbx_strand_id
1 'polypeptide(L)' 'MAKGKRELIIEVMGKQLSITEFKKILENQLKVNGVKYNEDTKMYFNVAENKVYCVSANGKNVEVSL' A
#
# COMPACT_ATOMS: atom_id res chain seq x y z
N MET A 1 15.46 27.76 -12.33
CA MET A 1 14.39 26.86 -12.83
C MET A 1 14.05 25.87 -11.72
N ALA A 2 12.89 26.01 -11.08
CA ALA A 2 12.44 25.03 -10.09
C ALA A 2 12.18 23.71 -10.82
N LYS A 3 12.95 22.67 -10.45
CA LYS A 3 12.83 21.33 -11.03
C LYS A 3 11.47 20.78 -10.59
N GLY A 4 10.50 20.70 -11.51
CA GLY A 4 9.18 20.17 -11.22
C GLY A 4 9.29 18.79 -10.56
N LYS A 5 8.68 18.62 -9.38
CA LYS A 5 8.72 17.38 -8.64
C LYS A 5 7.82 16.37 -9.35
N ARG A 6 8.42 15.33 -9.96
CA ARG A 6 7.66 14.19 -10.48
C ARG A 6 7.19 13.37 -9.27
N GLU A 7 5.89 13.10 -9.21
CA GLU A 7 5.29 12.31 -8.15
C GLU A 7 4.56 11.11 -8.74
N LEU A 8 4.68 9.97 -8.07
CA LEU A 8 3.90 8.78 -8.39
C LEU A 8 2.53 8.90 -7.72
N ILE A 9 1.48 8.84 -8.52
CA ILE A 9 0.09 8.84 -8.08
C ILE A 9 -0.49 7.43 -8.26
N ILE A 10 -1.22 6.98 -7.25
CA ILE A 10 -1.97 5.74 -7.23
C ILE A 10 -3.45 6.10 -7.29
N GLU A 11 -4.16 5.63 -8.31
CA GLU A 11 -5.61 5.81 -8.43
C GLU A 11 -6.34 4.51 -8.10
N VAL A 12 -7.23 4.56 -7.10
CA VAL A 12 -8.01 3.39 -6.65
C VAL A 12 -9.44 3.84 -6.39
N MET A 13 -10.41 3.15 -6.98
CA MET A 13 -11.84 3.47 -6.87
C MET A 13 -12.18 4.96 -7.13
N GLY A 14 -11.49 5.58 -8.09
CA GLY A 14 -11.69 7.00 -8.44
C GLY A 14 -11.10 8.00 -7.43
N LYS A 15 -10.33 7.54 -6.44
CA LYS A 15 -9.54 8.39 -5.55
C LYS A 15 -8.08 8.36 -5.97
N GLN A 16 -7.50 9.54 -6.14
CA GLN A 16 -6.07 9.71 -6.38
C GLN A 16 -5.34 9.91 -5.06
N LEU A 17 -4.30 9.10 -4.84
CA LEU A 17 -3.46 9.11 -3.66
C LEU A 17 -2.02 9.32 -4.10
N SER A 18 -1.29 10.20 -3.41
CA SER A 18 0.17 10.18 -3.48
C SER A 18 0.70 8.86 -2.95
N ILE A 19 1.89 8.44 -3.40
CA ILE A 19 2.57 7.28 -2.84
C ILE A 19 2.75 7.37 -1.30
N THR A 20 2.87 8.59 -0.77
CA THR A 20 3.02 8.83 0.67
C THR A 20 1.72 8.57 1.42
N GLU A 21 0.59 9.04 0.90
CA GLU A 21 -0.73 8.79 1.48
C GLU A 21 -1.10 7.31 1.41
N PHE A 22 -0.84 6.69 0.26
CA PHE A 22 -1.04 5.26 0.07
C PHE A 22 -0.27 4.44 1.11
N LYS A 23 1.02 4.73 1.32
CA LYS A 23 1.83 4.06 2.35
C LYS A 23 1.27 4.23 3.75
N LYS A 24 0.80 5.44 4.11
CA LYS A 24 0.20 5.69 5.43
C LYS A 24 -1.07 4.87 5.67
N ILE A 25 -1.95 4.78 4.66
CA ILE A 25 -3.16 3.96 4.73
C ILE A 25 -2.78 2.50 4.97
N LEU A 26 -1.81 2.01 4.19
CA LEU A 26 -1.33 0.63 4.30
C LEU A 26 -0.70 0.33 5.66
N GLU A 27 0.20 1.18 6.15
CA GLU A 27 0.84 1.02 7.47
C GLU A 27 -0.18 0.96 8.59
N ASN A 28 -1.21 1.81 8.54
CA ASN A 28 -2.30 1.79 9.51
C ASN A 28 -3.09 0.47 9.45
N GLN A 29 -3.44 0.00 8.25
CA GLN A 29 -4.15 -1.26 8.07
C GLN A 29 -3.33 -2.46 8.58
N LEU A 30 -2.03 -2.49 8.27
CA LEU A 30 -1.13 -3.54 8.76
C LEU A 30 -1.01 -3.53 10.28
N LYS A 31 -0.88 -2.34 10.88
CA LYS A 31 -0.81 -2.18 12.34
C LYS A 31 -2.07 -2.70 13.03
N VAL A 32 -3.26 -2.41 12.48
CA VAL A 32 -4.55 -2.94 13.00
C VAL A 32 -4.58 -4.47 12.94
N ASN A 33 -3.99 -5.06 11.89
CA ASN A 33 -3.92 -6.51 11.72
C ASN A 33 -2.72 -7.17 12.44
N GLY A 34 -1.97 -6.43 13.27
CA GLY A 34 -0.82 -6.95 14.01
C GLY A 34 0.36 -7.36 13.13
N VAL A 35 0.43 -6.81 11.91
CA VAL A 35 1.55 -6.98 10.97
C VAL A 35 2.37 -5.69 10.96
N LYS A 36 3.68 -5.82 11.12
CA LYS A 36 4.60 -4.70 10.99
C LYS A 36 5.13 -4.69 9.56
N TYR A 37 4.95 -3.57 8.85
CA TYR A 37 5.62 -3.36 7.59
C TYR A 37 7.14 -3.37 7.81
N ASN A 38 7.83 -4.30 7.15
CA ASN A 38 9.29 -4.39 7.13
C ASN A 38 9.75 -4.60 5.68
N GLU A 39 11.08 -4.56 5.46
CA GLU A 39 11.66 -4.71 4.11
C GLU A 39 11.32 -6.06 3.46
N ASP A 40 10.98 -7.07 4.26
CA ASP A 40 10.56 -8.39 3.78
C ASP A 40 9.07 -8.48 3.39
N THR A 41 8.29 -7.42 3.65
CA THR A 41 6.87 -7.40 3.33
C THR A 41 6.67 -7.15 1.84
N LYS A 42 6.21 -8.18 1.12
CA LYS A 42 5.86 -8.07 -0.31
C LYS A 42 4.41 -7.61 -0.45
N MET A 43 4.19 -6.67 -1.37
CA MET A 43 2.85 -6.21 -1.75
C MET A 43 2.47 -6.77 -3.11
N TYR A 44 1.27 -7.33 -3.21
CA TYR A 44 0.69 -7.79 -4.46
C TYR A 44 -0.60 -7.01 -4.71
N PHE A 45 -0.64 -6.30 -5.83
CA PHE A 45 -1.79 -5.50 -6.24
C PHE A 45 -2.68 -6.34 -7.14
N ASN A 46 -3.90 -6.61 -6.70
CA ASN A 46 -4.96 -7.15 -7.54
C ASN A 46 -5.85 -5.99 -8.00
N VAL A 47 -5.54 -5.47 -9.19
CA VAL A 47 -6.23 -4.32 -9.78
C VAL A 47 -7.67 -4.68 -10.17
N ALA A 48 -7.94 -5.93 -10.56
CA ALA A 48 -9.29 -6.36 -10.94
C ALA A 48 -10.25 -6.35 -9.74
N GLU A 49 -9.75 -6.69 -8.55
CA GLU A 49 -10.54 -6.71 -7.32
C GLU A 49 -10.37 -5.46 -6.46
N ASN A 50 -9.53 -4.49 -6.86
CA ASN A 50 -9.13 -3.33 -6.05
C ASN A 50 -8.56 -3.73 -4.67
N LYS A 51 -7.75 -4.78 -4.62
CA LYS A 51 -7.17 -5.33 -3.39
C LYS A 51 -5.65 -5.27 -3.36
N VAL A 52 -5.10 -5.16 -2.16
CA VAL A 52 -3.67 -5.31 -1.91
C VAL A 52 -3.43 -6.42 -0.91
N TYR A 53 -2.64 -7.41 -1.31
CA TYR A 53 -2.19 -8.47 -0.42
C TYR A 53 -0.82 -8.12 0.12
N CYS A 54 -0.71 -8.07 1.44
CA CYS A 54 0.56 -7.93 2.13
C CYS A 54 1.01 -9.29 2.64
N VAL A 55 2.12 -9.79 2.09
CA VAL A 55 2.72 -11.07 2.44
C VAL A 55 3.97 -10.79 3.25
N SER A 56 3.96 -11.17 4.52
CA SER A 56 5.14 -11.08 5.38
C SER A 56 5.87 -12.43 5.43
N ALA A 57 7.20 -12.41 5.48
CA ALA A 57 8.03 -13.61 5.59
C ALA A 57 7.74 -14.45 6.85
N ASN A 58 7.08 -13.87 7.87
CA ASN A 58 6.66 -14.57 9.08
C ASN A 58 5.32 -15.33 8.93
N GLY A 59 4.76 -15.41 7.72
CA GLY A 59 3.53 -16.15 7.42
C GLY A 59 2.23 -15.42 7.76
N LYS A 60 2.29 -14.18 8.27
CA LYS A 60 1.09 -13.35 8.48
C LYS A 60 0.75 -12.60 7.20
N ASN A 61 -0.13 -13.20 6.40
CA ASN A 61 -0.66 -12.58 5.20
C ASN A 61 -1.94 -11.80 5.53
N VAL A 62 -2.04 -10.56 5.06
CA VAL A 62 -3.20 -9.70 5.30
C VAL A 62 -3.72 -9.20 3.96
N GLU A 63 -5.02 -9.34 3.77
CA GLU A 63 -5.76 -8.68 2.71
C GLU A 63 -6.11 -7.26 3.16
N VAL A 64 -5.67 -6.27 2.41
CA VAL A 64 -6.04 -4.87 2.60
C VAL A 64 -6.94 -4.45 1.45
N SER A 65 -8.21 -4.21 1.78
CA SER A 65 -9.15 -3.54 0.89
C SER A 65 -8.86 -2.04 0.91
N LEU A 66 -8.77 -1.44 -0.28
CA LEU A 66 -8.52 -0.01 -0.48
C LEU A 66 -9.81 0.76 -0.76
#